data_AF-A0AAN2CBT5-F1
#
_entry.id   AF-A0AAN2CBT5-F1
#
_cell.length_a   1.000
_cell.length_b   1.000
_cell.length_c   1.000
_cell.angle_alpha   90.00
_cell.angle_beta   90.00
_cell.angle_gamma   90.00
#
_symmetry.space_group_name_H-M   'P 1'
#
loop_
_entity.id
_entity.type
_entity.pdbx_description
1 polymer ?
#
loop_
_entity_poly.entity_id
_entity_poly.type
_entity_poly.pdbx_seq_one_letter_code
_entity_poly.pdbx_strand_id
1 'polypeptide(L)' 'MSMERSNVTFALRVAAIIRDERDRILVVREHIIGIEQWTLPGGALLLGESLVLALERQSPYN' A
#
# COMPACT_ATOMS: atom_id res chain seq x y z
N MET A 1 -12.66 -13.56 -35.99
CA MET A 1 -12.72 -12.62 -34.85
C MET A 1 -12.09 -13.29 -33.64
N SER A 2 -10.82 -13.01 -33.38
CA SER A 2 -10.13 -13.47 -32.18
C SER A 2 -10.43 -12.48 -31.06
N MET A 3 -10.99 -12.96 -29.94
CA MET A 3 -11.30 -12.14 -28.78
C MET A 3 -9.99 -11.88 -28.03
N GLU A 4 -9.45 -10.67 -28.18
CA GLU A 4 -8.26 -10.22 -27.47
C GLU A 4 -8.59 -10.19 -25.96
N ARG A 5 -8.02 -11.13 -25.19
CA ARG A 5 -8.19 -11.12 -23.74
C ARG A 5 -7.42 -9.94 -23.20
N SER A 6 -8.12 -8.93 -22.69
CA SER A 6 -7.49 -7.84 -21.93
C SER A 6 -6.70 -8.46 -20.77
N ASN A 7 -5.38 -8.27 -20.77
CA ASN A 7 -4.54 -8.71 -19.65
C ASN A 7 -4.83 -7.79 -18.46
N VAL A 8 -5.63 -8.30 -17.51
CA VAL A 8 -5.89 -7.64 -16.23
C VAL A 8 -4.87 -8.14 -15.22
N THR A 9 -4.07 -7.23 -14.68
CA THR A 9 -3.13 -7.52 -13.59
C THR A 9 -3.75 -7.13 -12.26
N PHE A 10 -3.77 -8.07 -11.32
CA PHE A 10 -4.14 -7.80 -9.93
C PHE A 10 -2.88 -7.61 -9.09
N ALA A 11 -2.90 -6.65 -8.18
CA ALA A 11 -1.83 -6.42 -7.20
C ALA A 11 -2.43 -6.41 -5.80
N LEU A 12 -1.74 -7.05 -4.85
CA LEU A 12 -2.10 -7.00 -3.43
C LEU A 12 -1.22 -5.99 -2.71
N ARG A 13 -1.86 -5.14 -1.91
CA ARG A 13 -1.20 -4.16 -1.06
C ARG A 13 -1.74 -4.26 0.36
N VAL A 14 -0.91 -3.89 1.32
CA VAL A 14 -1.27 -3.75 2.73
C VAL A 14 -1.02 -2.32 3.16
N ALA A 15 -1.87 -1.79 4.05
CA ALA A 15 -1.71 -0.48 4.64
C ALA A 15 -2.09 -0.51 6.12
N ALA A 16 -1.44 0.33 6.92
CA ALA A 16 -1.69 0.46 8.34
C ALA A 16 -2.47 1.73 8.65
N ILE A 17 -3.43 1.64 9.58
CA ILE A 17 -4.03 2.80 10.23
C ILE A 17 -3.32 2.97 11.56
N ILE A 18 -2.50 4.00 11.66
CA ILE A 18 -1.78 4.35 12.89
C ILE A 18 -2.44 5.57 13.49
N ARG A 19 -2.83 5.47 14.76
CA ARG A 19 -3.52 6.53 15.50
C ARG A 19 -2.67 7.00 16.67
N ASP A 20 -2.73 8.29 16.96
CA ASP A 20 -2.18 8.85 18.19
C ASP A 20 -3.24 8.93 19.31
N GLU A 21 -2.84 9.42 20.48
CA GLU A 21 -3.70 9.59 21.65
C GLU A 21 -4.84 10.61 21.47
N ARG A 22 -4.82 11.38 20.38
CA ARG A 22 -5.84 12.37 20.01
C ARG A 22 -6.74 11.89 18.87
N ASP A 23 -6.70 10.61 18.53
CA ASP A 23 -7.44 9.96 17.43
C ASP A 23 -7.11 10.54 16.03
N ARG A 24 -5.92 11.12 15.86
CA ARG A 24 -5.43 11.55 14.54
C ARG A 24 -4.80 10.36 13.81
N ILE A 25 -4.99 10.27 12.50
CA ILE A 25 -4.43 9.19 11.66
C ILE A 25 -3.16 9.67 10.96
N LEU A 26 -2.10 8.86 10.99
CA LEU A 26 -0.90 9.08 10.20
C LEU A 26 -1.18 8.85 8.70
N VAL A 27 -0.84 9.84 7.89
CA VAL A 27 -0.85 9.75 6.42
C VAL A 27 0.52 10.11 5.87
N VAL A 28 0.86 9.53 4.72
CA VAL A 28 2.09 9.81 3.97
C VAL A 28 1.73 10.44 2.64
N ARG A 29 2.64 11.27 2.11
CA ARG A 29 2.49 11.82 0.76
C ARG A 29 3.15 10.87 -0.23
N GLU A 30 2.36 10.31 -1.14
CA GLU A 30 2.86 9.51 -2.26
C GLU A 30 2.75 10.30 -3.57
N HIS A 31 3.70 10.06 -4.46
CA HIS A 31 3.66 10.55 -5.84
C HIS A 31 3.56 9.34 -6.78
N ILE A 32 2.39 9.18 -7.41
CA ILE A 32 2.11 8.08 -8.33
C ILE A 32 1.73 8.67 -9.68
N ILE A 33 2.55 8.40 -10.71
CA ILE A 33 2.28 8.77 -12.12
C ILE A 33 1.86 10.25 -12.25
N GLY A 34 2.66 11.16 -11.70
CA GLY A 34 2.41 12.60 -11.82
C GLY A 34 1.33 13.16 -10.88
N ILE A 35 0.74 12.32 -10.02
CA ILE A 35 -0.30 12.72 -9.06
C ILE A 35 0.29 12.65 -7.64
N GLU A 36 0.22 13.76 -6.91
CA GLU A 36 0.45 13.78 -5.47
C GLU A 36 -0.84 13.45 -4.73
N GLN A 37 -0.77 12.49 -3.80
CA GLN A 37 -1.90 12.14 -2.95
C GLN A 37 -1.47 11.80 -1.53
N TRP A 38 -2.35 12.09 -0.57
CA TRP A 38 -2.23 11.58 0.79
C TRP A 38 -2.79 10.17 0.86
N THR A 39 -2.04 9.25 1.47
CA THR A 39 -2.44 7.84 1.60
C THR A 39 -2.02 7.29 2.96
N LEU A 40 -2.49 6.09 3.27
CA LEU A 40 -2.04 5.34 4.45
C LEU A 40 -0.63 4.78 4.23
N PRO A 41 0.21 4.71 5.28
CA PRO A 41 1.50 4.03 5.19
C PRO A 41 1.29 2.55 4.85
N GLY A 42 2.06 2.03 3.90
CA GLY A 42 1.89 0.68 3.39
C GLY A 42 2.62 0.44 2.08
N GLY A 43 2.41 -0.73 1.50
CA GLY A 43 3.12 -1.12 0.29
C GLY A 43 2.63 -2.44 -0.32
N ALA A 44 3.40 -2.93 -1.29
CA ALA A 44 3.13 -4.21 -1.93
C ALA A 44 3.31 -5.38 -0.96
N LEU A 45 2.38 -6.33 -1.00
CA LEU A 45 2.47 -7.60 -0.30
C LEU A 45 3.18 -8.61 -1.21
N LEU A 46 4.27 -9.21 -0.73
CA LEU A 46 5.00 -10.22 -1.47
C LEU A 46 4.38 -11.61 -1.31
N LEU A 47 4.62 -12.49 -2.29
CA LEU A 47 4.11 -13.86 -2.26
C LEU A 47 4.67 -14.62 -1.05
N GLY A 48 3.79 -15.14 -0.20
CA GLY A 48 4.15 -15.86 1.01
C GLY A 48 4.57 -14.97 2.19
N GLU A 49 4.57 -13.65 2.03
CA GLU A 49 4.84 -12.70 3.10
C GLU A 49 3.62 -12.59 4.03
N SER A 50 3.84 -12.53 5.35
CA SER A 50 2.75 -12.22 6.27
C SER A 50 2.39 -10.74 6.21
N LEU A 51 1.13 -10.41 6.49
CA LEU A 51 0.68 -9.02 6.46
C LEU A 51 1.45 -8.12 7.44
N VAL A 52 1.83 -8.69 8.61
CA VAL A 52 2.58 -7.97 9.65
C VAL A 52 4.01 -7.67 9.16
N LEU A 53 4.71 -8.67 8.63
CA LEU A 53 6.07 -8.49 8.10
C LEU A 53 6.11 -7.49 6.94
N ALA A 54 5.09 -7.52 6.07
CA ALA A 54 4.96 -6.57 4.98
C ALA A 54 4.82 -5.13 5.46
N LEU A 55 4.10 -4.89 6.56
CA LEU A 55 3.97 -3.57 7.17
C LEU A 55 5.25 -3.12 7.89
N GLU A 56 5.92 -4.03 8.61
CA GLU A 56 7.19 -3.73 9.30
C GLU A 56 8.29 -3.32 8.31
N ARG A 57 8.39 -4.01 7.17
CA ARG A 57 9.34 -3.68 6.09
C ARG A 57 9.14 -2.27 5.50
N GLN A 58 7.90 -1.79 5.51
CA GLN A 58 7.54 -0.47 4.97
C GLN A 58 7.59 0.63 6.03
N SER A 59 7.69 0.26 7.31
CA SER A 59 7.78 1.23 8.39
C SER A 59 9.19 1.83 8.42
N PRO A 60 9.35 3.15 8.30
CA PRO A 60 10.65 3.80 8.46
C PRO A 60 11.08 3.88 9.94
N TYR A 61 10.29 3.34 10.86
CA TYR A 61 10.48 3.46 12.31
C TYR A 61 10.95 2.17 12.99
N ASN A 62 11.44 1.19 12.21
CA ASN A 62 12.06 -0.04 12.72
C ASN A 62 13.58 0.02 12.58
#